data_AF-A0A520H3L7-F1
#
_entry.id   AF-A0A520H3L7-F1
#
_cell.length_a   1.000
_cell.length_b   1.000
_cell.length_c   1.000
_cell.angle_alpha   90.00
_cell.angle_beta   90.00
_cell.angle_gamma   90.00
#
_symmetry.space_group_name_H-M   'P 1'
#
loop_
_entity.id
_entity.type
_entity.pdbx_description
1 polymer ?
#
loop_
_entity_poly.entity_id
_entity_poly.type
_entity_poly.pdbx_seq_one_letter_code
_entity_poly.pdbx_strand_id
1 'polypeptide(L)'
;MTSNSSKHQDIPSLDTLTGGAFTAPTSGERAQRIRDWLATNPTTEQMQGVFKELSGRDKGAARLLREKLDEIKRAKGQEAIGAEWAAKAEALLGQSKLNIADAMAWQRDAARAGAPLSREPLAGFKNRLAERVKSIEDLQHRAQVQREAAVLLAQRFEVLSTKGWRNAQAAEEALRGDVAHWQQQVGELAGDPDWSSLDARFAPQLEASKAQLLVVSDAFHVALAQTVTAATDAAAPLPPVPVWADELRAARGLPT
;
A
#
# COMPACT_ATOMS: atom_id res chain seq x y z
N MET A 1 -52.32 -36.81 4.42
CA MET A 1 -52.11 -36.61 2.97
C MET A 1 -52.11 -35.11 2.71
N THR A 2 -50.93 -34.52 2.53
CA THR A 2 -50.78 -33.08 2.24
C THR A 2 -50.63 -32.92 0.73
N SER A 3 -51.63 -32.31 0.10
CA SER A 3 -51.70 -32.06 -1.33
C SER A 3 -50.62 -31.07 -1.76
N ASN A 4 -49.61 -31.55 -2.49
CA ASN A 4 -48.62 -30.70 -3.13
C ASN A 4 -49.19 -30.20 -4.46
N SER A 5 -49.88 -29.04 -4.43
CA SER A 5 -50.33 -28.35 -5.64
C SER A 5 -49.13 -27.65 -6.29
N SER A 6 -48.49 -28.34 -7.23
CA SER A 6 -47.59 -27.69 -8.18
C SER A 6 -48.44 -26.81 -9.10
N LYS A 7 -48.52 -25.50 -8.82
CA LYS A 7 -49.11 -24.52 -9.75
C LYS A 7 -48.36 -24.57 -11.08
N HIS A 8 -48.86 -25.34 -12.05
CA HIS A 8 -48.50 -25.12 -13.44
C HIS A 8 -49.03 -23.73 -13.80
N GLN A 9 -48.15 -22.80 -14.16
CA GLN A 9 -48.58 -21.54 -14.75
C GLN A 9 -49.16 -21.87 -16.13
N ASP A 10 -50.47 -21.69 -16.28
CA ASP A 10 -51.14 -21.99 -17.54
C ASP A 10 -50.57 -21.14 -18.67
N ILE A 11 -50.29 -21.76 -19.82
CA ILE A 11 -49.63 -21.14 -20.99
C ILE A 11 -50.26 -19.78 -21.39
N PRO A 12 -51.60 -19.59 -21.40
CA PRO A 12 -52.22 -18.29 -21.70
C PRO A 12 -51.78 -17.16 -20.75
N SER A 13 -51.52 -17.47 -19.48
CA SER A 13 -51.04 -16.49 -18.50
C SER A 13 -49.60 -16.08 -18.78
N LEU A 14 -48.75 -17.05 -19.14
CA LEU A 14 -47.36 -16.81 -19.57
C LEU A 14 -47.30 -16.05 -20.89
N ASP A 15 -48.23 -16.33 -21.80
CA ASP A 15 -48.35 -15.63 -23.07
C ASP A 15 -48.71 -14.15 -22.86
N THR A 16 -49.68 -13.88 -21.98
CA THR A 16 -50.04 -12.51 -21.60
C THR A 16 -48.86 -11.80 -20.94
N LEU A 17 -48.16 -12.47 -20.02
CA LEU A 17 -46.99 -11.94 -19.31
C LEU A 17 -45.86 -11.54 -20.27
N THR A 18 -45.66 -12.31 -21.33
CA THR A 18 -44.55 -12.15 -22.29
C THR A 18 -44.93 -11.34 -23.53
N GLY A 19 -46.13 -10.74 -23.57
CA GLY A 19 -46.59 -9.96 -24.73
C GLY A 19 -46.89 -10.81 -25.98
N GLY A 20 -47.31 -12.06 -25.79
CA GLY A 20 -47.66 -12.98 -26.87
C GLY A 20 -46.51 -13.90 -27.32
N ALA A 21 -45.51 -14.17 -26.47
CA ALA A 21 -44.35 -14.95 -26.89
C ALA A 21 -44.66 -16.45 -27.09
N PHE A 22 -45.78 -16.99 -26.67
CA PHE A 22 -46.22 -18.36 -26.97
C PHE A 22 -47.11 -18.42 -28.22
N THR A 23 -47.86 -17.35 -28.52
CA THR A 23 -48.72 -17.23 -29.70
C THR A 23 -48.05 -16.61 -30.92
N ALA A 24 -46.85 -16.06 -30.79
CA ALA A 24 -46.08 -15.48 -31.90
C ALA A 24 -45.95 -16.46 -33.11
N PRO A 25 -46.20 -15.99 -34.35
CA PRO A 25 -46.22 -16.82 -35.55
C PRO A 25 -44.82 -17.25 -36.03
N THR A 26 -43.77 -16.48 -35.71
CA THR A 26 -42.39 -16.79 -36.10
C THR A 26 -41.45 -16.82 -34.90
N SER A 27 -40.34 -17.55 -35.00
CA SER A 27 -39.31 -17.57 -33.96
C SER A 27 -38.62 -16.22 -33.76
N GLY A 28 -38.49 -15.41 -34.82
CA GLY A 28 -37.93 -14.06 -34.72
C GLY A 28 -38.80 -13.12 -33.90
N GLU A 29 -40.10 -13.12 -34.20
CA GLU A 29 -41.11 -12.39 -33.43
C GLU A 29 -41.21 -12.86 -31.97
N ARG A 30 -41.07 -14.17 -31.75
CA ARG A 30 -41.04 -14.75 -30.43
C ARG A 30 -39.84 -14.27 -29.63
N ALA A 31 -38.65 -14.30 -30.23
CA ALA A 31 -37.42 -13.81 -29.61
C ALA A 31 -37.48 -12.31 -29.31
N GLN A 32 -38.13 -11.51 -30.18
CA GLN A 32 -38.36 -10.08 -29.93
C GLN A 32 -39.22 -9.87 -28.68
N ARG A 33 -40.37 -10.54 -28.59
CA ARG A 33 -41.27 -10.45 -27.43
C ARG A 33 -40.58 -10.87 -26.13
N ILE A 34 -39.75 -11.91 -26.16
CA ILE A 34 -38.92 -12.29 -25.01
C ILE A 34 -37.90 -11.20 -24.65
N ARG A 35 -37.24 -10.55 -25.63
CA ARG A 35 -36.32 -9.43 -25.34
C ARG A 35 -37.05 -8.25 -24.72
N ASP A 36 -38.20 -7.87 -25.28
CA ASP A 36 -39.01 -6.76 -24.78
C ASP A 36 -39.50 -7.06 -23.36
N TRP A 37 -39.94 -8.29 -23.10
CA TRP A 37 -40.34 -8.72 -21.77
C TRP A 37 -39.17 -8.74 -20.79
N LEU A 38 -38.00 -9.27 -21.16
CA LEU A 38 -36.81 -9.27 -20.30
C LEU A 38 -36.36 -7.85 -19.91
N ALA A 39 -36.57 -6.85 -20.78
CA ALA A 39 -36.27 -5.45 -20.50
C ALA A 39 -37.16 -4.85 -19.38
N THR A 40 -38.29 -5.49 -19.05
CA THR A 40 -39.15 -5.10 -17.92
C THR A 40 -38.65 -5.61 -16.56
N ASN A 41 -37.48 -6.28 -16.52
CA ASN A 41 -36.89 -6.90 -15.33
C ASN A 41 -37.83 -7.87 -14.59
N PRO A 42 -38.35 -8.91 -15.26
CA PRO A 42 -39.18 -9.91 -14.61
C PRO A 42 -38.41 -10.65 -13.51
N THR A 43 -39.14 -11.20 -12.54
CA THR A 43 -38.55 -11.97 -11.44
C THR A 43 -37.92 -13.28 -11.95
N THR A 44 -36.94 -13.80 -11.20
CA THR A 44 -36.29 -15.08 -11.54
C THR A 44 -37.29 -16.23 -11.65
N GLU A 45 -38.32 -16.25 -10.81
CA GLU A 45 -39.38 -17.27 -10.84
C GLU A 45 -40.22 -17.19 -12.12
N GLN A 46 -40.60 -15.98 -12.54
CA GLN A 46 -41.32 -15.78 -13.81
C GLN A 46 -40.45 -16.23 -15.00
N MET A 47 -39.17 -15.88 -15.02
CA MET A 47 -38.25 -16.31 -16.08
C MET A 47 -38.09 -17.83 -16.12
N GLN A 48 -38.03 -18.50 -14.97
CA GLN A 48 -37.99 -19.96 -14.88
C GLN A 48 -39.29 -20.60 -15.41
N GLY A 49 -40.46 -20.03 -15.06
CA GLY A 49 -41.76 -20.48 -15.55
C GLY A 49 -41.87 -20.39 -17.07
N VAL A 50 -41.52 -19.24 -17.65
CA VAL A 50 -41.52 -19.06 -19.12
C VAL A 50 -40.48 -19.97 -19.78
N PHE A 51 -39.27 -20.10 -19.23
CA PHE A 51 -38.23 -20.96 -19.79
C PHE A 51 -38.65 -22.44 -19.81
N LYS A 52 -39.29 -22.93 -18.74
CA LYS A 52 -39.78 -24.31 -18.63
C LYS A 52 -40.72 -24.64 -19.80
N GLU A 53 -41.72 -23.82 -20.03
CA GLU A 53 -42.73 -24.04 -21.07
C GLU A 53 -42.20 -23.72 -22.48
N LEU A 54 -41.35 -22.70 -22.62
CA LEU A 54 -40.85 -22.26 -23.93
C LEU A 54 -39.72 -23.13 -24.49
N SER A 55 -38.91 -23.76 -23.63
CA SER A 55 -37.72 -24.53 -24.04
C SER A 55 -38.02 -25.74 -24.92
N GLY A 56 -39.21 -26.34 -24.77
CA GLY A 56 -39.69 -27.43 -25.62
C GLY A 56 -40.28 -26.95 -26.97
N ARG A 57 -40.75 -25.70 -27.03
CA ARG A 57 -41.44 -25.12 -28.19
C ARG A 57 -40.51 -24.35 -29.13
N ASP A 58 -39.61 -23.56 -28.58
CA ASP A 58 -38.67 -22.74 -29.34
C ASP A 58 -37.35 -22.58 -28.59
N LYS A 59 -36.37 -23.42 -28.94
CA LYS A 59 -35.04 -23.40 -28.32
C LYS A 59 -34.29 -22.09 -28.56
N GLY A 60 -34.57 -21.40 -29.67
CA GLY A 60 -33.92 -20.14 -30.03
C GLY A 60 -34.37 -19.00 -29.13
N ALA A 61 -35.68 -18.84 -28.96
CA ALA A 61 -36.23 -17.84 -28.05
C ALA A 61 -35.95 -18.17 -26.57
N ALA A 62 -36.01 -19.45 -26.19
CA ALA A 62 -35.70 -19.90 -24.82
C ALA A 62 -34.21 -19.71 -24.44
N ARG A 63 -33.30 -19.61 -25.42
CA ARG A 63 -31.88 -19.36 -25.18
C ARG A 63 -31.65 -18.02 -24.45
N LEU A 64 -32.40 -16.99 -24.80
CA LEU A 64 -32.32 -15.66 -24.18
C LEU A 64 -32.62 -15.73 -22.66
N LEU A 65 -33.62 -16.52 -22.29
CA LEU A 65 -33.99 -16.75 -20.89
C LEU A 65 -32.92 -17.54 -20.15
N ARG A 66 -32.35 -18.57 -20.79
CA ARG A 66 -31.24 -19.34 -20.21
C ARG A 66 -30.05 -18.45 -19.92
N GLU A 67 -29.61 -17.67 -20.90
CA GLU A 67 -28.49 -16.74 -20.77
C GLU A 67 -28.74 -15.73 -19.64
N LYS A 68 -29.97 -15.20 -19.52
CA LYS A 68 -30.33 -14.28 -18.43
C LYS A 68 -30.35 -14.96 -17.06
N LEU A 69 -30.90 -16.16 -16.94
CA LEU A 69 -30.92 -16.94 -15.69
C LEU A 69 -29.50 -17.33 -15.25
N ASP A 70 -28.63 -17.71 -16.18
CA ASP A 70 -27.23 -18.01 -15.93
C ASP A 70 -26.44 -16.76 -15.50
N GLU A 71 -26.73 -15.60 -16.10
CA GLU A 71 -26.18 -14.30 -15.69
C GLU A 71 -26.56 -13.99 -14.24
N ILE A 72 -27.84 -14.12 -13.87
CA ILE A 72 -28.32 -13.87 -12.51
C ILE A 72 -27.64 -14.81 -11.52
N LYS A 73 -27.54 -16.10 -11.85
CA LYS A 73 -26.86 -17.09 -11.00
C LYS A 73 -25.39 -16.75 -10.81
N ARG A 74 -24.69 -16.36 -11.88
CA ARG A 74 -23.28 -15.92 -11.82
C ARG A 74 -23.14 -14.65 -10.97
N ALA A 75 -24.03 -13.67 -11.13
CA ALA A 75 -24.02 -12.42 -10.37
C ALA A 75 -24.17 -12.68 -8.86
N LYS A 76 -25.12 -13.54 -8.46
CA LYS A 76 -25.29 -13.94 -7.05
C LYS A 76 -24.06 -14.66 -6.48
N GLY A 77 -23.43 -15.52 -7.27
CA GLY A 77 -22.18 -16.17 -6.86
C GLY A 77 -21.05 -15.17 -6.64
N GLN A 78 -20.91 -14.18 -7.53
CA GLN A 78 -19.92 -13.10 -7.41
C GLN A 78 -20.18 -12.18 -6.22
N GLU A 79 -21.44 -11.96 -5.85
CA GLU A 79 -21.80 -11.17 -4.66
C GLU A 79 -21.33 -11.84 -3.37
N ALA A 80 -21.53 -13.15 -3.23
CA ALA A 80 -21.05 -13.90 -2.06
C ALA A 80 -19.51 -13.89 -1.94
N ILE A 81 -18.83 -14.15 -3.07
CA ILE A 81 -17.36 -14.04 -3.15
C ILE A 81 -16.92 -12.60 -2.84
N GLY A 82 -17.64 -11.62 -3.35
CA GLY A 82 -17.34 -10.22 -3.12
C GLY A 82 -17.43 -9.82 -1.65
N ALA A 83 -18.48 -10.26 -0.94
CA ALA A 83 -18.63 -10.02 0.48
C ALA A 83 -17.51 -10.66 1.31
N GLU A 84 -17.11 -11.89 0.98
CA GLU A 84 -15.98 -12.57 1.64
C GLU A 84 -14.66 -11.79 1.49
N TRP A 85 -14.37 -11.35 0.26
CA TRP A 85 -13.12 -10.62 -0.02
C TRP A 85 -13.13 -9.19 0.50
N ALA A 86 -14.30 -8.55 0.59
CA ALA A 86 -14.48 -7.28 1.28
C ALA A 86 -14.13 -7.42 2.78
N ALA A 87 -14.67 -8.43 3.47
CA ALA A 87 -14.35 -8.69 4.87
C ALA A 87 -12.85 -8.96 5.10
N LYS A 88 -12.20 -9.70 4.18
CA LYS A 88 -10.74 -9.91 4.21
C LYS A 88 -9.96 -8.60 4.04
N ALA A 89 -10.40 -7.70 3.15
CA ALA A 89 -9.76 -6.41 2.96
C ALA A 89 -9.91 -5.51 4.20
N GLU A 90 -11.11 -5.47 4.79
CA GLU A 90 -11.37 -4.74 6.02
C GLU A 90 -10.50 -5.24 7.17
N ALA A 91 -10.38 -6.57 7.32
CA ALA A 91 -9.51 -7.17 8.33
C ALA A 91 -8.04 -6.75 8.14
N LEU A 92 -7.52 -6.74 6.91
CA LEU A 92 -6.17 -6.26 6.61
C LEU A 92 -6.00 -4.77 6.92
N LEU A 93 -6.93 -3.94 6.46
CA LEU A 93 -6.89 -2.48 6.67
C LEU A 93 -7.07 -2.08 8.14
N GLY A 94 -7.75 -2.92 8.93
CA GLY A 94 -7.90 -2.73 10.38
C GLY A 94 -6.65 -3.08 11.19
N GLN A 95 -5.62 -3.67 10.59
CA GLN A 95 -4.38 -3.97 11.30
C GLN A 95 -3.62 -2.67 11.64
N SER A 96 -3.18 -2.57 12.89
CA SER A 96 -2.24 -1.53 13.32
C SER A 96 -0.90 -1.68 12.61
N LYS A 97 -0.41 -2.93 12.53
CA LYS A 97 0.75 -3.35 11.76
C LYS A 97 0.28 -4.13 10.53
N LEU A 98 0.30 -3.49 9.36
CA LEU A 98 -0.11 -4.13 8.12
C LEU A 98 0.93 -5.17 7.68
N ASN A 99 0.51 -6.40 7.40
CA ASN A 99 1.34 -7.35 6.66
C ASN A 99 1.32 -7.00 5.16
N ILE A 100 2.42 -6.43 4.66
CA ILE A 100 2.56 -6.01 3.25
C ILE A 100 2.38 -7.20 2.29
N ALA A 101 2.92 -8.38 2.63
CA ALA A 101 2.83 -9.55 1.76
C ALA A 101 1.37 -10.00 1.58
N ASP A 102 0.59 -10.01 2.66
CA ASP A 102 -0.82 -10.37 2.62
C ASP A 102 -1.64 -9.30 1.88
N ALA A 103 -1.33 -8.02 2.09
CA ALA A 103 -1.98 -6.91 1.39
C ALA A 103 -1.73 -6.96 -0.14
N MET A 104 -0.50 -7.25 -0.57
CA MET A 104 -0.17 -7.44 -1.99
C MET A 104 -0.80 -8.71 -2.57
N ALA A 105 -0.89 -9.79 -1.77
CA ALA A 105 -1.49 -11.04 -2.19
C ALA A 105 -3.02 -10.92 -2.38
N TRP A 106 -3.69 -10.09 -1.58
CA TRP A 106 -5.15 -9.94 -1.57
C TRP A 106 -5.75 -9.75 -2.96
N GLN A 107 -5.21 -8.83 -3.78
CA GLN A 107 -5.76 -8.56 -5.11
C GLN A 107 -5.67 -9.78 -6.03
N ARG A 108 -4.52 -10.45 -6.05
CA ARG A 108 -4.28 -11.63 -6.88
C ARG A 108 -5.18 -12.79 -6.45
N ASP A 109 -5.28 -13.01 -5.15
CA ASP A 109 -6.02 -14.14 -4.61
C ASP A 109 -7.54 -13.92 -4.73
N ALA A 110 -8.02 -12.68 -4.57
CA ALA A 110 -9.38 -12.27 -4.89
C ALA A 110 -9.73 -12.46 -6.38
N ALA A 111 -8.83 -12.04 -7.28
CA ALA A 111 -9.01 -12.26 -8.71
C ALA A 111 -9.06 -13.76 -9.07
N ARG A 112 -8.18 -14.57 -8.47
CA ARG A 112 -8.17 -16.02 -8.64
C ARG A 112 -9.46 -16.68 -8.14
N ALA A 113 -10.06 -16.14 -7.09
CA ALA A 113 -11.36 -16.59 -6.57
C ALA A 113 -12.56 -16.09 -7.40
N GLY A 114 -12.35 -15.21 -8.40
CA GLY A 114 -13.42 -14.67 -9.24
C GLY A 114 -14.17 -13.48 -8.63
N ALA A 115 -13.57 -12.80 -7.64
CA ALA A 115 -14.16 -11.60 -7.03
C ALA A 115 -14.28 -10.45 -8.05
N PRO A 116 -15.39 -9.70 -8.07
CA PRO A 116 -15.59 -8.60 -9.02
C PRO A 116 -14.84 -7.33 -8.61
N LEU A 117 -13.51 -7.33 -8.72
CA LEU A 117 -12.61 -6.25 -8.24
C LEU A 117 -12.83 -4.86 -8.89
N SER A 118 -13.59 -4.78 -9.98
CA SER A 118 -13.97 -3.51 -10.62
C SER A 118 -15.28 -2.92 -10.08
N ARG A 119 -15.98 -3.63 -9.18
CA ARG A 119 -17.24 -3.19 -8.57
C ARG A 119 -17.02 -2.82 -7.11
N GLU A 120 -17.83 -1.89 -6.63
CA GLU A 120 -17.84 -1.55 -5.21
C GLU A 120 -18.45 -2.68 -4.36
N PRO A 121 -17.97 -2.87 -3.11
CA PRO A 121 -16.94 -2.07 -2.42
C PRO A 121 -15.48 -2.49 -2.71
N LEU A 122 -15.27 -3.54 -3.52
CA LEU A 122 -13.95 -4.13 -3.74
C LEU A 122 -12.99 -3.20 -4.47
N ALA A 123 -13.48 -2.38 -5.40
CA ALA A 123 -12.67 -1.38 -6.08
C ALA A 123 -12.07 -0.37 -5.09
N GLY A 124 -12.87 0.15 -4.16
CA GLY A 124 -12.39 1.01 -3.08
C GLY A 124 -11.36 0.33 -2.18
N PHE A 125 -11.61 -0.93 -1.78
CA PHE A 125 -10.66 -1.69 -0.97
C PHE A 125 -9.32 -1.93 -1.67
N LYS A 126 -9.35 -2.27 -2.96
CA LYS A 126 -8.15 -2.43 -3.78
C LYS A 126 -7.29 -1.17 -3.76
N ASN A 127 -7.90 0.00 -3.97
CA ASN A 127 -7.18 1.27 -4.00
C ASN A 127 -6.57 1.58 -2.63
N ARG A 128 -7.35 1.46 -1.55
CA ARG A 128 -6.86 1.72 -0.18
C ARG A 128 -5.71 0.80 0.23
N LEU A 129 -5.78 -0.49 -0.12
CA LEU A 129 -4.68 -1.43 0.14
C LEU A 129 -3.43 -1.04 -0.66
N ALA A 130 -3.58 -0.71 -1.94
CA ALA A 130 -2.46 -0.28 -2.78
C ALA A 130 -1.82 1.02 -2.27
N GLU A 131 -2.61 2.00 -1.87
CA GLU A 131 -2.13 3.26 -1.29
C GLU A 131 -1.36 3.04 0.02
N ARG A 132 -1.90 2.21 0.92
CA ARG A 132 -1.22 1.92 2.19
C ARG A 132 0.08 1.14 1.99
N VAL A 133 0.11 0.16 1.07
CA VAL A 133 1.34 -0.55 0.69
C VAL A 133 2.38 0.43 0.14
N LYS A 134 1.98 1.31 -0.78
CA LYS A 134 2.88 2.31 -1.35
C LYS A 134 3.44 3.27 -0.29
N SER A 135 2.59 3.77 0.61
CA SER A 135 3.00 4.62 1.75
C SER A 135 4.11 3.96 2.58
N ILE A 136 3.93 2.67 2.89
CA ILE A 136 4.91 1.87 3.63
C ILE A 136 6.21 1.69 2.84
N GLU A 137 6.14 1.38 1.54
CA GLU A 137 7.33 1.25 0.68
C GLU A 137 8.12 2.57 0.58
N ASP A 138 7.41 3.69 0.41
CA ASP A 138 8.02 5.03 0.38
C ASP A 138 8.68 5.36 1.73
N LEU A 139 8.05 4.98 2.86
CA LEU A 139 8.62 5.12 4.20
C LEU A 139 9.89 4.26 4.37
N GLN A 140 9.91 3.02 3.86
CA GLN A 140 11.12 2.18 3.86
C GLN A 140 12.26 2.82 3.07
N HIS A 141 11.96 3.36 1.90
CA HIS A 141 12.95 4.05 1.07
C HIS A 141 13.52 5.28 1.78
N ARG A 142 12.66 6.13 2.36
CA ARG A 142 13.09 7.28 3.16
C ARG A 142 13.98 6.87 4.35
N ALA A 143 13.63 5.80 5.07
CA ALA A 143 14.46 5.28 6.16
C ALA A 143 15.83 4.83 5.68
N GLN A 144 15.92 4.18 4.51
CA GLN A 144 17.20 3.81 3.91
C GLN A 144 18.03 5.05 3.52
N VAL A 145 17.42 6.03 2.87
CA VAL A 145 18.07 7.29 2.49
C VAL A 145 18.66 7.97 3.73
N GLN A 146 17.93 8.00 4.85
CA GLN A 146 18.45 8.61 6.09
C GLN A 146 19.64 7.86 6.69
N ARG A 147 19.70 6.53 6.53
CA ARG A 147 20.88 5.76 6.95
C ARG A 147 22.10 6.10 6.10
N GLU A 148 21.92 6.21 4.79
CA GLU A 148 23.00 6.62 3.88
C GLU A 148 23.45 8.06 4.18
N ALA A 149 22.51 8.97 4.45
CA ALA A 149 22.81 10.34 4.85
C ALA A 149 23.65 10.40 6.15
N ALA A 150 23.34 9.57 7.15
CA ALA A 150 24.14 9.49 8.38
C ALA A 150 25.59 9.08 8.11
N VAL A 151 25.80 8.11 7.21
CA VAL A 151 27.15 7.67 6.81
C VAL A 151 27.90 8.80 6.12
N LEU A 152 27.25 9.52 5.20
CA LEU A 152 27.87 10.65 4.50
C LEU A 152 28.22 11.81 5.45
N LEU A 153 27.37 12.09 6.45
CA LEU A 153 27.66 13.08 7.49
C LEU A 153 28.85 12.65 8.36
N ALA A 154 28.89 11.38 8.79
CA ALA A 154 30.02 10.82 9.53
C ALA A 154 31.34 10.94 8.73
N GLN A 155 31.33 10.58 7.45
CA GLN A 155 32.47 10.74 6.55
C GLN A 155 32.92 12.19 6.40
N ARG A 156 31.99 13.15 6.41
CA ARG A 156 32.34 14.57 6.35
C ARG A 156 33.15 15.02 7.57
N PHE A 157 32.82 14.53 8.77
CA PHE A 157 33.62 14.78 9.97
C PHE A 157 35.02 14.17 9.86
N GLU A 158 35.13 12.94 9.36
CA GLU A 158 36.42 12.27 9.14
C GLU A 158 37.28 13.06 8.13
N VAL A 159 36.71 13.48 7.01
CA VAL A 159 37.41 14.25 5.97
C VAL A 159 37.86 15.62 6.47
N LEU A 160 37.11 16.28 7.37
CA LEU A 160 37.55 17.54 7.96
C LEU A 160 38.63 17.34 9.03
N SER A 161 38.65 16.19 9.69
CA SER A 161 39.69 15.82 10.68
C SER A 161 41.06 15.55 10.05
N THR A 162 41.12 15.33 8.73
CA THR A 162 42.39 15.20 7.98
C THR A 162 42.87 16.52 7.39
N LYS A 163 42.09 17.60 7.53
CA LYS A 163 42.42 18.96 7.06
C LYS A 163 42.83 19.83 8.25
N GLY A 164 43.40 21.01 7.96
CA GLY A 164 43.76 21.96 9.00
C GLY A 164 42.57 22.44 9.83
N TRP A 165 42.80 22.71 11.11
CA TRP A 165 41.72 22.90 12.09
C TRP A 165 40.87 24.14 11.82
N ARG A 166 41.40 25.15 11.13
CA ARG A 166 40.64 26.34 10.71
C ARG A 166 39.54 26.01 9.69
N ASN A 167 39.75 25.02 8.83
CA ASN A 167 38.71 24.55 7.90
C ASN A 167 37.59 23.83 8.66
N ALA A 168 37.95 23.04 9.67
CA ALA A 168 37.00 22.38 10.56
C ALA A 168 36.19 23.42 11.36
N GLN A 169 36.86 24.45 11.91
CA GLN A 169 36.21 25.56 12.60
C GLN A 169 35.23 26.33 11.70
N ALA A 170 35.63 26.66 10.47
CA ALA A 170 34.77 27.36 9.52
C ALA A 170 33.52 26.56 9.13
N ALA A 171 33.57 25.22 9.19
CA ALA A 171 32.45 24.34 8.86
C ALA A 171 31.58 23.95 10.06
N GLU A 172 31.97 24.31 11.29
CA GLU A 172 31.40 23.76 12.52
C GLU A 172 29.90 24.02 12.66
N GLU A 173 29.47 25.27 12.48
CA GLU A 173 28.07 25.66 12.64
C GLU A 173 27.17 24.95 11.64
N ALA A 174 27.60 24.88 10.38
CA ALA A 174 26.88 24.16 9.33
C ALA A 174 26.75 22.66 9.66
N LEU A 175 27.82 22.01 10.14
CA LEU A 175 27.79 20.60 10.55
C LEU A 175 26.81 20.34 11.70
N ARG A 176 26.78 21.24 12.70
CA ARG A 176 25.80 21.15 13.80
C ARG A 176 24.38 21.25 13.27
N GLY A 177 24.13 22.19 12.35
CA GLY A 177 22.86 22.35 11.67
C GLY A 177 22.44 21.10 10.90
N ASP A 178 23.36 20.52 10.11
CA ASP A 178 23.09 19.32 9.31
C ASP A 178 22.75 18.11 10.19
N VAL A 179 23.48 17.89 11.28
CA VAL A 179 23.20 16.80 12.23
C VAL A 179 21.88 17.02 12.97
N ALA A 180 21.54 18.25 13.35
CA ALA A 180 20.26 18.57 13.98
C ALA A 180 19.09 18.34 13.01
N HIS A 181 19.22 18.79 11.76
CA HIS A 181 18.22 18.59 10.73
C HIS A 181 18.00 17.11 10.42
N TRP A 182 19.08 16.34 10.29
CA TRP A 182 19.02 14.90 10.09
C TRP A 182 18.30 14.19 11.26
N GLN A 183 18.60 14.56 12.52
CA GLN A 183 17.91 13.99 13.68
C GLN A 183 16.41 14.30 13.68
N GLN A 184 16.01 15.50 13.27
CA GLN A 184 14.61 15.86 13.12
C GLN A 184 13.92 14.96 12.07
N GLN A 185 14.53 14.79 10.89
CA GLN A 185 13.99 13.93 9.83
C GLN A 185 13.83 12.48 10.30
N VAL A 186 14.81 11.94 11.03
CA VAL A 186 14.71 10.60 11.62
C VAL A 186 13.57 10.51 12.65
N GLY A 187 13.38 11.54 13.47
CA GLY A 187 12.26 11.63 14.40
C GLY A 187 10.90 11.64 13.70
N GLU A 188 10.78 12.38 12.60
CA GLU A 188 9.58 12.43 11.76
C GLU A 188 9.25 11.05 11.15
N LEU A 189 10.25 10.32 10.66
CA LEU A 189 10.05 8.96 10.14
C LEU A 189 9.57 7.99 11.23
N ALA A 190 10.15 8.04 12.42
CA ALA A 190 9.76 7.18 13.54
C ALA A 190 8.36 7.52 14.09
N GLY A 191 7.88 8.75 13.85
CA GLY A 191 6.52 9.20 14.19
C GLY A 191 5.45 8.85 13.14
N ASP A 192 5.83 8.30 11.99
CA ASP A 192 4.90 7.92 10.92
C ASP A 192 3.96 6.78 11.41
N PRO A 193 2.62 6.88 11.22
CA PRO A 193 1.68 5.84 11.66
C PRO A 193 1.98 4.45 11.11
N ASP A 194 2.56 4.37 9.92
CA ASP A 194 2.88 3.11 9.25
C ASP A 194 4.27 2.56 9.66
N TRP A 195 5.02 3.26 10.54
CA TRP A 195 6.36 2.83 11.00
C TRP A 195 6.39 1.41 11.57
N SER A 196 5.33 1.02 12.29
CA SER A 196 5.23 -0.33 12.86
C SER A 196 5.08 -1.44 11.81
N SER A 197 4.63 -1.09 10.60
CA SER A 197 4.44 -1.98 9.44
C SER A 197 5.72 -2.24 8.66
N LEU A 198 6.81 -1.53 8.95
CA LEU A 198 8.10 -1.82 8.34
C LEU A 198 8.66 -3.18 8.79
N ASP A 199 9.60 -3.71 8.01
CA ASP A 199 10.42 -4.85 8.44
C ASP A 199 11.14 -4.51 9.75
N ALA A 200 11.18 -5.48 10.67
CA ALA A 200 11.72 -5.30 12.02
C ALA A 200 13.19 -4.86 12.04
N ARG A 201 13.92 -5.01 10.93
CA ARG A 201 15.32 -4.57 10.81
C ARG A 201 15.48 -3.05 10.72
N PHE A 202 14.50 -2.31 10.20
CA PHE A 202 14.67 -0.89 9.87
C PHE A 202 14.90 -0.02 11.10
N ALA A 203 14.10 -0.20 12.16
CA ALA A 203 14.24 0.60 13.38
C ALA A 203 15.61 0.39 14.07
N PRO A 204 16.06 -0.84 14.38
CA PRO A 204 17.40 -1.05 14.95
C PRO A 204 18.53 -0.53 14.06
N GLN A 205 18.39 -0.66 12.74
CA GLN A 205 19.39 -0.18 11.79
C GLN A 205 19.50 1.35 11.75
N LEU A 206 18.37 2.06 11.83
CA LEU A 206 18.36 3.52 11.86
C LEU A 206 18.88 4.05 13.20
N GLU A 207 18.52 3.40 14.32
CA GLU A 207 19.07 3.73 15.64
C GLU A 207 20.58 3.50 15.72
N ALA A 208 21.09 2.42 15.12
CA ALA A 208 22.53 2.19 15.03
C ALA A 208 23.24 3.29 14.23
N SER A 209 22.68 3.70 13.08
CA SER A 209 23.21 4.82 12.30
C SER A 209 23.19 6.14 13.07
N LYS A 210 22.13 6.40 13.85
CA LYS A 210 22.03 7.56 14.74
C LYS A 210 23.11 7.55 15.81
N ALA A 211 23.24 6.45 16.53
CA ALA A 211 24.24 6.31 17.59
C ALA A 211 25.65 6.53 17.06
N GLN A 212 25.99 5.93 15.92
CA GLN A 212 27.29 6.10 15.28
C GLN A 212 27.56 7.55 14.87
N LEU A 213 26.60 8.21 14.20
CA LEU A 213 26.75 9.61 13.79
C LEU A 213 26.96 10.53 14.99
N LEU A 214 26.19 10.35 16.06
CA LEU A 214 26.27 11.20 17.25
C LEU A 214 27.61 11.03 17.97
N VAL A 215 28.14 9.81 18.06
CA VAL A 215 29.48 9.57 18.64
C VAL A 215 30.57 10.29 17.84
N VAL A 216 30.54 10.17 16.50
CA VAL A 216 31.53 10.83 15.63
C VAL A 216 31.39 12.36 15.71
N SER A 217 30.17 12.88 15.70
CA SER A 217 29.89 14.32 15.80
C SER A 217 30.35 14.88 17.14
N ASP A 218 30.04 14.23 18.26
CA ASP A 218 30.45 14.67 19.60
C ASP A 218 31.98 14.70 19.74
N ALA A 219 32.65 13.60 19.36
CA ALA A 219 34.11 13.51 19.40
C ALA A 219 34.77 14.61 18.56
N PHE A 220 34.24 14.89 17.36
CA PHE A 220 34.74 15.96 16.49
C PHE A 220 34.60 17.35 17.15
N HIS A 221 33.41 17.66 17.68
CA HIS A 221 33.15 18.97 18.30
C HIS A 221 33.96 19.18 19.58
N VAL A 222 34.13 18.15 20.40
CA VAL A 222 35.00 18.19 21.59
C VAL A 222 36.46 18.44 21.19
N ALA A 223 36.97 17.70 20.21
CA ALA A 223 38.34 17.87 19.74
C ALA A 223 38.56 19.27 19.12
N LEU A 224 37.59 19.80 18.38
CA LEU A 224 37.66 21.13 17.78
C LEU A 224 37.64 22.23 18.85
N ALA A 225 36.78 22.15 19.85
CA ALA A 225 36.75 23.11 20.97
C ALA A 225 38.08 23.13 21.75
N GLN A 226 38.65 21.94 22.00
CA GLN A 226 39.97 21.82 22.60
C GLN A 226 41.05 22.46 21.72
N THR A 227 40.96 22.28 20.40
CA THR A 227 41.91 22.86 19.42
C THR A 227 41.86 24.38 19.44
N VAL A 228 40.66 24.96 19.44
CA VAL A 228 40.45 26.42 19.51
C VAL A 228 41.02 27.01 20.80
N THR A 229 40.86 26.30 21.92
CA THR A 229 41.46 26.69 23.21
C THR A 229 42.99 26.61 23.16
N ALA A 230 43.54 25.52 22.63
CA ALA A 230 44.98 25.33 22.49
C ALA A 230 45.65 26.28 21.49
N ALA A 231 44.88 26.87 20.57
CA ALA A 231 45.33 27.91 19.65
C ALA A 231 45.52 29.28 20.31
N THR A 232 44.79 29.56 21.39
CA THR A 232 44.89 30.84 22.14
C THR A 232 45.72 30.73 23.42
N ASP A 233 45.89 29.52 23.95
CA ASP A 233 46.73 29.23 25.12
C ASP A 233 47.75 28.12 24.82
N ALA A 234 49.03 28.48 24.85
CA ALA A 234 50.13 27.54 24.61
C ALA A 234 50.30 26.51 25.75
N ALA A 235 49.76 26.76 26.94
CA ALA A 235 49.78 25.83 28.07
C ALA A 235 48.63 24.80 28.01
N ALA A 236 47.58 25.06 27.24
CA ALA A 236 46.46 24.15 27.11
C ALA A 236 46.85 22.84 26.36
N PRO A 237 46.21 21.70 26.71
CA PRO A 237 46.53 20.40 26.14
C PRO A 237 46.22 20.35 24.64
N LEU A 238 47.13 19.74 23.87
CA LEU A 238 46.94 19.53 22.43
C LEU A 238 45.74 18.60 22.15
N PRO A 239 44.99 18.83 21.07
CA PRO A 239 43.83 18.01 20.71
C PRO A 239 44.24 16.59 20.29
N PRO A 240 43.32 15.62 20.36
CA PRO A 240 43.59 14.23 19.99
C PRO A 240 43.71 14.00 18.47
N VAL A 241 43.34 14.99 17.65
CA VAL A 241 43.43 14.91 16.18
C VAL A 241 44.86 15.25 15.74
N PRO A 242 45.63 14.30 15.16
CA PRO A 242 47.06 14.47 14.93
C PRO A 242 47.40 15.69 14.06
N VAL A 243 46.70 15.87 12.94
CA VAL A 243 46.93 16.99 12.01
C VAL A 243 46.78 18.35 12.72
N TRP A 244 45.78 18.48 13.59
CA TRP A 244 45.54 19.70 14.34
C TRP A 244 46.57 19.91 15.45
N ALA A 245 46.98 18.83 16.12
CA ALA A 245 48.03 18.87 17.13
C ALA A 245 49.40 19.26 16.53
N ASP A 246 49.72 18.75 15.33
CA ASP A 246 50.93 19.09 14.58
C ASP A 246 50.95 20.58 14.20
N GLU A 247 49.84 21.11 13.68
CA GLU A 247 49.68 22.54 13.35
C GLU A 247 49.89 23.43 14.59
N LEU A 248 49.35 23.02 15.74
CA LEU A 248 49.52 23.75 17.01
C LEU A 248 50.94 23.63 17.57
N ARG A 249 51.60 22.46 17.45
CA ARG A 249 53.02 22.32 17.82
C ARG A 249 53.90 23.25 17.02
N ALA A 250 53.71 23.27 15.70
CA ALA A 250 54.43 24.17 14.81
C ALA A 250 54.20 25.65 15.19
N ALA A 251 52.94 26.05 15.47
CA ALA A 251 52.61 27.40 15.90
C ALA A 251 53.25 27.80 17.25
N ARG A 252 53.49 26.82 18.14
CA ARG A 252 54.19 27.01 19.42
C ARG A 252 55.72 26.93 19.29
N GLY A 253 56.27 26.68 18.10
CA GLY A 253 57.71 26.47 17.90
C GLY A 253 58.24 25.14 18.45
N LEU A 254 57.35 24.15 18.66
CA LEU A 254 57.69 22.81 19.11
C LEU A 254 57.95 21.89 17.91
N PRO A 255 58.80 20.85 18.06
CA PRO A 255 59.00 19.85 17.01
C PRO A 255 57.67 19.11 16.73
N THR A 256 57.39 18.91 15.44
CA THR A 256 56.23 18.14 14.93
C THR A 256 56.51 16.65 15.02
#